data_AF-A0A7K2Z149-F1
#
_entry.id   AF-A0A7K2Z149-F1
#
_cell.length_a   1.000
_cell.length_b   1.000
_cell.length_c   1.000
_cell.angle_alpha   90.00
_cell.angle_beta   90.00
_cell.angle_gamma   90.00
#
_symmetry.space_group_name_H-M   'P 1'
#
loop_
_entity.id
_entity.type
_entity.pdbx_description
1 polymer ?
#
loop_
_entity_poly.entity_id
_entity_poly.type
_entity_poly.pdbx_seq_one_letter_code
_entity_poly.pdbx_strand_id
1 'polypeptide(L)'
;MSGGIEFAAEVTKTSTGEAFQFYVLGAVALIGAVATVFFKKAVHSALALVTTMMCLAIFYLAQGAVFLGIVQIVVYTGAIMMLFLFVLMLVGVSSVDSLKEQLRGQRIAAAALGLGFGILLVAGIANASITHFTALATKTPGTPPVAPAETDDVALKAAAAGNVQGLAHQIFTKYIWAFEMTSALLITAAVGAMVLAHRERLEPRKTQRELAQARVRDNKQLAPLPTPGVYARHNAVDVPALLPDGSISELSVNGTLRARGQIRDVSAEVVHSVAALESAGVDDDDEAWPVEGDAPAAAPVPTARQERGNTDDASGDGCGNEVAAGAGSKEGRP
;
A
#
# COMPACT_ATOMS: atom_id res chain seq x y z
N MET A 1 44.50 14.64 43.86
CA MET A 1 43.82 13.65 42.98
C MET A 1 42.29 13.78 43.03
N SER A 2 41.73 14.99 43.27
CA SER A 2 40.27 15.20 43.41
C SER A 2 39.59 15.67 42.11
N GLY A 3 40.33 16.22 41.14
CA GLY A 3 39.75 16.80 39.92
C GLY A 3 39.32 15.77 38.86
N GLY A 4 39.79 14.52 38.93
CA GLY A 4 39.48 13.50 37.92
C GLY A 4 38.08 12.89 38.03
N ILE A 5 37.44 12.97 39.20
CA ILE A 5 36.12 12.37 39.45
C ILE A 5 34.99 13.30 39.02
N GLU A 6 35.18 14.62 39.10
CA GLU A 6 34.19 15.61 38.63
C GLU A 6 34.01 15.58 37.11
N PHE A 7 35.09 15.53 36.33
CA PHE A 7 35.00 15.46 34.86
C PHE A 7 34.31 14.18 34.35
N ALA A 8 34.49 13.04 35.03
CA ALA A 8 33.79 11.80 34.68
C ALA A 8 32.28 11.87 34.95
N ALA A 9 31.87 12.57 36.02
CA ALA A 9 30.46 12.80 36.34
C ALA A 9 29.79 13.75 35.34
N GLU A 10 30.54 14.66 34.72
CA GLU A 10 30.02 15.61 33.73
C GLU A 10 29.77 14.98 32.35
N VAL A 11 30.63 14.05 31.93
CA VAL A 11 30.45 13.27 30.67
C VAL A 11 29.27 12.30 30.73
N THR A 12 28.82 11.93 31.93
CA THR A 12 27.71 10.97 32.14
C THR A 12 26.34 11.65 32.23
N LYS A 13 26.25 12.98 32.06
CA LYS A 13 24.98 13.70 32.05
C LYS A 13 24.49 13.87 30.62
N THR A 14 23.44 13.12 30.27
CA THR A 14 22.65 13.36 29.06
C THR A 14 22.17 14.81 29.04
N SER A 15 22.42 15.51 27.93
CA SER A 15 21.95 16.88 27.76
C SER A 15 20.41 16.92 27.85
N THR A 16 19.85 18.00 28.42
CA THR A 16 18.39 18.17 28.50
C THR A 16 17.72 18.05 27.12
N GLY A 17 18.38 18.50 26.06
CA GLY A 17 17.89 18.37 24.68
C GLY A 17 17.88 16.92 24.17
N GLU A 18 18.91 16.15 24.49
CA GLU A 18 19.01 14.73 24.12
C GLU A 18 17.98 13.89 24.87
N ALA A 19 17.79 14.15 26.17
CA ALA A 19 16.77 13.48 26.98
C ALA A 19 15.36 13.81 26.45
N PHE A 20 15.08 15.08 26.15
CA PHE A 20 13.80 15.49 25.58
C PHE A 20 13.53 14.80 24.24
N GLN A 21 14.51 14.81 23.33
CA GLN A 21 14.42 14.10 22.06
C GLN A 21 14.15 12.60 22.26
N PHE A 22 14.85 11.96 23.21
CA PHE A 22 14.67 10.54 23.51
C PHE A 22 13.24 10.22 23.95
N TYR A 23 12.70 10.95 24.93
CA TYR A 23 11.37 10.68 25.45
C TYR A 23 10.27 10.98 24.42
N VAL A 24 10.40 12.08 23.65
CA VAL A 24 9.41 12.44 22.63
C VAL A 24 9.41 11.44 21.48
N LEU A 25 10.56 11.19 20.85
CA LEU A 25 10.64 10.25 19.73
C LEU A 25 10.36 8.82 20.19
N GLY A 26 10.70 8.48 21.44
CA GLY A 26 10.46 7.16 22.02
C GLY A 26 8.97 6.90 22.20
N ALA A 27 8.23 7.90 22.71
CA ALA A 27 6.78 7.83 22.80
C ALA A 27 6.15 7.70 21.40
N VAL A 28 6.60 8.50 20.42
CA VAL A 28 6.10 8.43 19.04
C VAL A 28 6.38 7.07 18.40
N ALA A 29 7.59 6.52 18.59
CA ALA A 29 7.96 5.21 18.09
C ALA A 29 7.11 4.09 18.72
N LEU A 30 6.88 4.16 20.03
CA LEU A 30 6.06 3.18 20.74
C LEU A 30 4.59 3.24 20.28
N ILE A 31 4.03 4.45 20.18
CA ILE A 31 2.67 4.66 19.67
C ILE A 31 2.55 4.14 18.24
N GLY A 32 3.52 4.41 17.36
CA GLY A 32 3.52 3.90 15.99
C GLY A 32 3.60 2.37 15.92
N ALA A 33 4.37 1.74 16.81
CA ALA A 33 4.53 0.29 16.83
C ALA A 33 3.24 -0.39 17.29
N VAL A 34 2.62 0.17 18.34
CA VAL A 34 1.30 -0.21 18.82
C VAL A 34 0.26 -0.01 17.71
N ALA A 35 0.21 1.18 17.10
CA ALA A 35 -0.75 1.53 16.05
C ALA A 35 -0.65 0.60 14.82
N THR A 36 0.54 0.13 14.46
CA THR A 36 0.75 -0.85 13.38
C THR A 36 -0.09 -2.11 13.60
N VAL A 37 -0.22 -2.59 14.84
CA VAL A 37 -0.98 -3.80 15.17
C VAL A 37 -2.48 -3.53 15.27
N PHE A 38 -2.88 -2.33 15.74
CA PHE A 38 -4.29 -2.01 15.97
C PHE A 38 -5.02 -1.48 14.73
N PHE A 39 -4.33 -0.96 13.72
CA PHE A 39 -4.97 -0.42 12.52
C PHE A 39 -5.54 -1.51 11.61
N LYS A 40 -6.85 -1.41 11.35
CA LYS A 40 -7.61 -2.35 10.51
C LYS A 40 -7.29 -2.24 9.01
N LYS A 41 -6.89 -1.05 8.55
CA LYS A 41 -6.53 -0.81 7.15
C LYS A 41 -5.02 -1.03 7.00
N ALA A 42 -4.62 -1.95 6.13
CA ALA A 42 -3.22 -2.32 5.91
C ALA A 42 -2.32 -1.12 5.58
N VAL A 43 -2.82 -0.16 4.78
CA VAL A 43 -2.08 1.06 4.45
C VAL A 43 -1.78 1.91 5.70
N HIS A 44 -2.74 2.04 6.63
CA HIS A 44 -2.54 2.85 7.84
C HIS A 44 -1.55 2.15 8.79
N SER A 45 -1.65 0.82 8.91
CA SER A 45 -0.69 0.00 9.66
C SER A 45 0.73 0.18 9.13
N ALA A 46 0.91 0.14 7.81
CA ALA A 46 2.23 0.31 7.20
C ALA A 46 2.77 1.75 7.35
N LEU A 47 1.93 2.80 7.26
CA LEU A 47 2.36 4.18 7.53
C LEU A 47 2.76 4.39 9.00
N ALA A 48 2.09 3.72 9.95
CA ALA A 48 2.50 3.73 11.36
C ALA A 48 3.88 3.09 11.54
N LEU A 49 4.17 2.01 10.81
CA LEU A 49 5.47 1.35 10.82
C LEU A 49 6.58 2.20 10.16
N VAL A 50 6.27 2.96 9.09
CA VAL A 50 7.20 3.97 8.53
C VAL A 50 7.61 4.96 9.62
N THR A 51 6.64 5.44 10.39
CA THR A 51 6.88 6.43 11.45
C THR A 51 7.83 5.88 12.51
N THR A 52 7.67 4.62 12.92
CA THR A 52 8.59 4.00 13.90
C THR A 52 9.99 3.82 13.35
N MET A 53 10.13 3.35 12.10
CA MET A 53 11.43 3.16 11.46
C MET A 53 12.17 4.49 11.28
N MET A 54 11.45 5.58 11.03
CA MET A 54 12.02 6.93 10.99
C MET A 54 12.51 7.39 12.38
N CYS A 55 11.72 7.17 13.44
CA CYS A 55 12.17 7.48 14.80
C CYS A 55 13.44 6.69 15.18
N LEU A 56 13.52 5.40 14.81
CA LEU A 56 14.72 4.58 15.03
C LEU A 56 15.94 5.12 14.28
N ALA A 57 15.76 5.61 13.04
CA ALA A 57 16.85 6.24 12.30
C ALA A 57 17.40 7.48 13.03
N ILE A 58 16.50 8.31 13.56
CA ILE A 58 16.89 9.49 14.35
C ILE A 58 17.61 9.07 15.63
N PHE A 59 17.21 7.98 16.29
CA PHE A 59 17.95 7.44 17.43
C PHE A 59 19.34 6.97 17.07
N TYR A 60 19.52 6.28 15.94
CA TYR A 60 20.86 5.90 15.49
C TYR A 60 21.73 7.12 15.21
N LEU A 61 21.18 8.16 14.57
CA LEU A 61 21.91 9.41 14.34
C LEU A 61 22.29 10.10 15.66
N ALA A 62 21.36 10.14 16.62
CA ALA A 62 21.58 10.74 17.94
C ALA A 62 22.66 10.00 18.75
N GLN A 63 22.73 8.67 18.62
CA GLN A 63 23.73 7.83 19.29
C GLN A 63 25.11 7.82 18.59
N GLY A 64 25.31 8.66 17.56
CA GLY A 64 26.56 8.71 16.80
C GLY A 64 26.73 7.57 15.78
N ALA A 65 25.71 6.74 15.58
CA ALA A 65 25.68 5.67 14.59
C ALA A 65 25.24 6.19 13.21
N VAL A 66 26.00 7.15 12.65
CA VAL A 66 25.60 7.90 11.45
C VAL A 66 25.37 6.99 10.24
N PHE A 67 26.26 6.03 10.00
CA PHE A 67 26.09 5.07 8.91
C PHE A 67 24.80 4.25 9.06
N LEU A 68 24.56 3.72 10.26
CA LEU A 68 23.39 2.88 10.54
C LEU A 68 22.09 3.69 10.41
N GLY A 69 22.07 4.94 10.88
CA GLY A 69 20.94 5.85 10.72
C GLY A 69 20.62 6.16 9.25
N ILE A 70 21.63 6.41 8.42
CA ILE A 70 21.42 6.63 6.98
C ILE A 70 20.91 5.36 6.29
N VAL A 71 21.50 4.21 6.57
CA VAL A 71 21.03 2.91 6.03
C VAL A 71 19.59 2.61 6.47
N GLN A 72 19.21 2.96 7.69
CA GLN A 72 17.83 2.83 8.18
C GLN A 72 16.83 3.66 7.36
N ILE A 73 17.21 4.86 6.94
CA ILE A 73 16.37 5.71 6.10
C ILE A 73 16.32 5.15 4.68
N VAL A 74 17.47 4.87 4.06
CA VAL A 74 17.54 4.49 2.64
C VAL A 74 16.98 3.08 2.38
N VAL A 75 17.38 2.10 3.20
CA VAL A 75 17.06 0.69 2.96
C VAL A 75 15.75 0.29 3.62
N TYR A 76 15.63 0.46 4.95
CA TYR A 76 14.44 0.01 5.67
C TYR A 76 13.23 0.88 5.37
N THR A 77 13.35 2.19 5.55
CA THR A 77 12.23 3.12 5.36
C THR A 77 12.00 3.45 3.88
N GLY A 78 13.07 3.54 3.10
CA GLY A 78 13.01 3.80 1.66
C GLY A 78 12.62 2.57 0.88
N ALA A 79 13.56 1.64 0.64
CA ALA A 79 13.33 0.53 -0.28
C ALA A 79 12.33 -0.52 0.23
N ILE A 80 12.54 -1.06 1.43
CA ILE A 80 11.77 -2.20 1.95
C ILE A 80 10.32 -1.77 2.24
N MET A 81 10.15 -0.65 2.95
CA MET A 81 8.81 -0.20 3.33
C MET A 81 7.99 0.28 2.13
N MET A 82 8.60 0.96 1.14
CA MET A 82 7.88 1.34 -0.07
C MET A 82 7.49 0.13 -0.91
N LEU A 83 8.35 -0.90 -1.01
CA LEU A 83 7.98 -2.16 -1.66
C LEU A 83 6.78 -2.81 -0.96
N PHE A 84 6.81 -2.85 0.38
CA PHE A 84 5.72 -3.42 1.17
C PHE A 84 4.40 -2.63 0.97
N LEU A 85 4.46 -1.30 1.03
CA LEU A 85 3.31 -0.42 0.77
C LEU A 85 2.73 -0.62 -0.62
N PHE A 86 3.60 -0.71 -1.63
CA PHE A 86 3.21 -0.95 -3.02
C PHE A 86 2.50 -2.29 -3.17
N VAL A 87 3.07 -3.36 -2.61
CA VAL A 87 2.46 -4.71 -2.65
C VAL A 87 1.12 -4.73 -1.92
N LEU A 88 1.03 -4.16 -0.73
CA LEU A 88 -0.23 -4.09 0.02
C LEU A 88 -1.32 -3.34 -0.76
N MET A 89 -0.95 -2.26 -1.44
CA MET A 89 -1.86 -1.47 -2.25
C MET A 89 -2.31 -2.22 -3.50
N LEU A 90 -1.39 -2.92 -4.19
CA LEU A 90 -1.71 -3.75 -5.36
C LEU A 90 -2.63 -4.92 -5.02
N VAL A 91 -2.40 -5.59 -3.88
CA VAL A 91 -3.24 -6.72 -3.44
C VAL A 91 -4.63 -6.22 -3.04
N GLY A 92 -4.79 -4.93 -2.76
CA GLY A 92 -6.10 -4.31 -2.59
C GLY A 92 -6.93 -4.98 -1.50
N VAL A 93 -6.30 -5.25 -0.33
CA VAL A 93 -6.96 -5.90 0.82
C VAL A 93 -8.03 -4.95 1.38
N SER A 94 -9.19 -5.01 0.75
CA SER A 94 -10.40 -4.35 1.17
C SER A 94 -11.06 -5.23 2.22
N SER A 95 -10.98 -4.79 3.46
CA SER A 95 -11.90 -5.11 4.55
C SER A 95 -12.07 -6.58 4.92
N VAL A 96 -11.48 -6.93 6.06
CA VAL A 96 -11.99 -7.88 7.05
C VAL A 96 -12.62 -9.12 6.45
N ASP A 97 -11.78 -10.08 6.09
CA ASP A 97 -12.20 -11.47 6.22
C ASP A 97 -12.80 -11.61 7.62
N SER A 98 -14.09 -11.97 7.66
CA SER A 98 -14.81 -12.14 8.92
C SER A 98 -14.10 -13.28 9.63
N LEU A 99 -13.24 -12.93 10.59
CA LEU A 99 -12.53 -13.83 11.48
C LEU A 99 -13.56 -14.70 12.23
N LYS A 100 -14.10 -15.71 11.56
CA LYS A 100 -14.85 -16.78 12.17
C LYS A 100 -13.82 -17.60 12.90
N GLU A 101 -13.69 -17.30 14.19
CA GLU A 101 -12.86 -18.02 15.14
C GLU A 101 -13.20 -19.52 15.04
N GLN A 102 -12.34 -20.31 14.37
CA GLN A 102 -12.57 -21.76 14.24
C GLN A 102 -12.46 -22.46 15.61
N LEU A 103 -11.62 -21.93 16.51
CA LEU A 103 -11.48 -22.36 17.90
C LEU A 103 -11.89 -21.22 18.85
N ARG A 104 -12.98 -21.40 19.59
CA ARG A 104 -13.43 -20.44 20.61
C ARG A 104 -12.32 -20.23 21.65
N GLY A 105 -11.87 -18.99 21.83
CA GLY A 105 -10.90 -18.61 22.85
C GLY A 105 -9.45 -18.44 22.37
N GLN A 106 -9.14 -18.74 21.10
CA GLN A 106 -7.78 -18.56 20.55
C GLN A 106 -7.28 -17.12 20.67
N ARG A 107 -8.10 -16.12 20.35
CA ARG A 107 -7.71 -14.71 20.48
C ARG A 107 -7.38 -14.28 21.90
N ILE A 108 -8.10 -14.80 22.91
CA ILE A 108 -7.82 -14.48 24.31
C ILE A 108 -6.52 -15.16 24.74
N ALA A 109 -6.31 -16.42 24.35
CA ALA A 109 -5.06 -17.14 24.61
C ALA A 109 -3.86 -16.47 23.93
N ALA A 110 -4.00 -16.03 22.67
CA ALA A 110 -2.97 -15.31 21.94
C ALA A 110 -2.66 -13.93 22.57
N ALA A 111 -3.68 -13.20 23.01
CA ALA A 111 -3.50 -11.94 23.72
C ALA A 111 -2.81 -12.15 25.08
N ALA A 112 -3.21 -13.17 25.85
CA ALA A 112 -2.60 -13.51 27.13
C ALA A 112 -1.14 -13.96 26.98
N LEU A 113 -0.83 -14.80 25.99
CA LEU A 113 0.53 -15.23 25.69
C LEU A 113 1.39 -14.07 25.19
N GLY A 114 0.86 -13.23 24.30
CA GLY A 114 1.56 -12.04 23.81
C GLY A 114 1.88 -11.06 24.93
N LEU A 115 0.90 -10.77 25.79
CA LEU A 115 1.08 -9.91 26.96
C LEU A 115 2.05 -10.53 27.97
N GLY A 116 1.91 -11.82 28.27
CA GLY A 116 2.79 -12.55 29.17
C GLY A 116 4.23 -12.57 28.68
N PHE A 117 4.45 -12.80 27.39
CA PHE A 117 5.78 -12.74 26.76
C PHE A 117 6.35 -11.32 26.80
N GLY A 118 5.54 -10.30 26.53
CA GLY A 118 5.95 -8.89 26.62
C GLY A 118 6.37 -8.51 28.04
N ILE A 119 5.57 -8.88 29.06
CA ILE A 119 5.90 -8.65 30.47
C ILE A 119 7.20 -9.39 30.84
N LEU A 120 7.35 -10.64 30.41
CA LEU A 120 8.55 -11.43 30.69
C LEU A 120 9.80 -10.79 30.06
N LEU A 121 9.70 -10.30 28.82
CA LEU A 121 10.80 -9.59 28.17
C LEU A 121 11.15 -8.30 28.91
N VAL A 122 10.17 -7.47 29.25
CA VAL A 122 10.39 -6.22 29.98
C VAL A 122 10.99 -6.49 31.36
N ALA A 123 10.47 -7.48 32.09
CA ALA A 123 10.99 -7.86 33.40
C ALA A 123 12.42 -8.44 33.30
N GLY A 124 12.69 -9.26 32.28
CA GLY A 124 14.02 -9.81 32.03
C GLY A 124 15.05 -8.72 31.69
N ILE A 125 14.68 -7.78 30.82
CA ILE A 125 15.53 -6.63 30.48
C ILE A 125 15.71 -5.71 31.68
N ALA A 126 14.66 -5.41 32.45
CA ALA A 126 14.76 -4.58 33.66
C ALA A 126 15.70 -5.23 34.69
N ASN A 127 15.56 -6.52 34.96
CA ASN A 127 16.42 -7.24 35.90
C ASN A 127 17.89 -7.29 35.43
N ALA A 128 18.12 -7.50 34.13
CA ALA A 128 19.48 -7.53 33.56
C ALA A 128 20.13 -6.13 33.46
N SER A 129 19.35 -5.09 33.18
CA SER A 129 19.86 -3.72 33.02
C SER A 129 20.19 -3.04 34.35
N ILE A 130 19.52 -3.41 35.45
CA ILE A 130 19.79 -2.85 36.80
C ILE A 130 21.15 -3.34 37.36
N THR A 131 21.71 -4.45 36.85
CA THR A 131 22.94 -5.05 37.39
C THR A 131 24.24 -4.66 36.67
N HIS A 132 24.20 -4.19 35.41
CA HIS A 132 25.42 -4.03 34.59
C HIS A 132 25.57 -2.74 33.77
N PHE A 133 24.66 -1.76 33.85
CA PHE A 133 24.77 -0.55 33.01
C PHE A 133 25.93 0.40 33.41
N THR A 134 26.61 0.17 34.55
CA THR A 134 27.80 0.93 34.97
C THR A 134 29.11 0.49 34.30
N ALA A 135 29.16 -0.64 33.59
CA ALA A 135 30.44 -1.21 33.15
C ALA A 135 30.95 -0.75 31.76
N LEU A 136 30.19 0.06 31.01
CA LEU A 136 30.66 0.59 29.71
C LEU A 136 31.24 2.01 29.80
N ALA A 137 31.15 2.67 30.97
CA ALA A 137 31.73 3.99 31.22
C ALA A 137 32.76 4.01 32.38
N THR A 138 32.81 2.99 33.24
CA THR A 138 33.84 2.92 34.28
C THR A 138 35.08 2.19 33.80
N LYS A 139 36.07 2.96 33.34
CA LYS A 139 37.46 2.61 33.59
C LYS A 139 37.63 2.58 35.12
N THR A 140 37.44 1.42 35.73
CA THR A 140 37.55 1.22 37.18
C THR A 140 38.91 1.74 37.67
N PRO A 141 38.96 2.62 38.69
CA PRO A 141 40.22 2.97 39.33
C PRO A 141 40.69 1.76 40.15
N GLY A 142 41.67 1.00 39.65
CA GLY A 142 42.33 -0.05 40.43
C GLY A 142 42.59 -1.37 39.72
N THR A 143 42.09 -1.58 38.50
CA THR A 143 42.56 -2.70 37.67
C THR A 143 43.74 -2.20 36.84
N PRO A 144 44.93 -2.83 36.89
CA PRO A 144 46.01 -2.46 35.97
C PRO A 144 45.46 -2.52 34.56
N PRO A 145 45.77 -1.54 33.69
CA PRO A 145 45.33 -1.60 32.30
C PRO A 145 45.82 -2.93 31.77
N VAL A 146 44.88 -3.83 31.45
CA VAL A 146 45.17 -4.94 30.56
C VAL A 146 45.75 -4.25 29.35
N ALA A 147 47.06 -4.43 29.15
CA ALA A 147 47.75 -3.97 27.96
C ALA A 147 46.85 -4.32 26.77
N PRO A 148 46.69 -3.44 25.78
CA PRO A 148 45.96 -3.82 24.58
C PRO A 148 46.54 -5.15 24.15
N ALA A 149 45.74 -6.22 24.23
CA ALA A 149 46.08 -7.45 23.53
C ALA A 149 46.41 -6.99 22.13
N GLU A 150 47.59 -7.36 21.65
CA GLU A 150 48.18 -6.93 20.37
C GLU A 150 47.08 -6.90 19.31
N THR A 151 46.50 -5.72 19.14
CA THR A 151 45.39 -5.46 18.24
C THR A 151 45.98 -4.45 17.32
N ASP A 152 46.20 -4.91 16.09
CA ASP A 152 46.81 -4.18 15.00
C ASP A 152 46.46 -2.69 15.12
N ASP A 153 47.50 -1.86 15.11
CA ASP A 153 47.44 -0.40 15.17
C ASP A 153 46.51 0.21 14.10
N VAL A 154 46.14 -0.59 13.10
CA VAL A 154 45.13 -0.33 12.07
C VAL A 154 43.70 -0.26 12.64
N ALA A 155 43.32 -1.10 13.60
CA ALA A 155 41.96 -1.12 14.17
C ALA A 155 41.68 0.10 15.05
N LEU A 156 42.68 0.55 15.82
CA LEU A 156 42.59 1.77 16.63
C LEU A 156 42.59 3.03 15.75
N LYS A 157 43.36 3.04 14.65
CA LYS A 157 43.34 4.11 13.64
C LYS A 157 42.04 4.14 12.83
N ALA A 158 41.42 3.00 12.55
CA ALA A 158 40.14 2.93 11.84
C ALA A 158 38.97 3.46 12.68
N ALA A 159 38.98 3.22 14.00
CA ALA A 159 38.03 3.84 14.92
C ALA A 159 38.17 5.37 14.98
N ALA A 160 39.40 5.89 14.79
CA ALA A 160 39.67 7.32 14.66
C ALA A 160 39.33 7.89 13.27
N ALA A 161 39.24 7.05 12.23
CA ALA A 161 39.01 7.46 10.84
C ALA A 161 37.52 7.61 10.45
N GLY A 162 36.59 7.17 11.30
CA GLY A 162 35.14 7.32 11.10
C GLY A 162 34.36 6.00 11.19
N ASN A 163 33.06 6.10 11.52
CA ASN A 163 32.17 4.96 11.76
C ASN A 163 32.11 4.01 10.53
N VAL A 164 32.11 4.56 9.32
CA VAL A 164 32.05 3.79 8.06
C VAL A 164 33.33 2.98 7.83
N GLN A 165 34.49 3.59 8.01
CA GLN A 165 35.80 2.99 7.77
C GLN A 165 36.07 1.86 8.76
N GLY A 166 35.75 2.07 10.05
CA GLY A 166 35.84 1.05 11.08
C GLY A 166 34.95 -0.16 10.80
N LEU A 167 33.69 0.09 10.40
CA LEU A 167 32.76 -0.98 10.04
C LEU A 167 33.22 -1.74 8.80
N ALA A 168 33.68 -1.03 7.75
CA ALA A 168 34.20 -1.67 6.54
C ALA A 168 35.39 -2.58 6.85
N HIS A 169 36.34 -2.12 7.68
CA HIS A 169 37.46 -2.95 8.09
C HIS A 169 36.99 -4.24 8.77
N GLN A 170 36.06 -4.16 9.73
CA GLN A 170 35.54 -5.35 10.41
C GLN A 170 34.80 -6.30 9.45
N ILE A 171 33.96 -5.77 8.56
CA ILE A 171 33.19 -6.57 7.60
C ILE A 171 34.10 -7.32 6.63
N PHE A 172 35.12 -6.64 6.09
CA PHE A 172 35.99 -7.22 5.06
C PHE A 172 37.18 -8.03 5.59
N THR A 173 37.54 -7.92 6.87
CA THR A 173 38.60 -8.76 7.47
C THR A 173 38.02 -9.87 8.32
N LYS A 174 37.37 -9.53 9.43
CA LYS A 174 36.91 -10.48 10.44
C LYS A 174 35.61 -11.18 10.05
N TYR A 175 34.68 -10.44 9.46
CA TYR A 175 33.32 -10.92 9.16
C TYR A 175 33.10 -11.25 7.67
N ILE A 176 34.16 -11.61 6.95
CA ILE A 176 34.09 -11.94 5.51
C ILE A 176 33.06 -13.03 5.20
N TRP A 177 32.97 -14.06 6.05
CA TRP A 177 31.97 -15.12 5.88
C TRP A 177 30.54 -14.64 6.04
N ALA A 178 30.28 -13.72 6.98
CA ALA A 178 28.95 -13.14 7.15
C ALA A 178 28.58 -12.27 5.94
N PHE A 179 29.54 -11.52 5.40
CA PHE A 179 29.37 -10.74 4.18
C PHE A 179 29.04 -11.64 2.97
N GLU A 180 29.79 -12.74 2.77
CA GLU A 180 29.58 -13.67 1.66
C GLU A 180 28.21 -14.37 1.76
N MET A 181 27.85 -14.85 2.96
CA MET A 181 26.53 -15.47 3.18
C MET A 181 25.38 -14.48 2.94
N THR A 182 25.55 -13.21 3.33
CA THR A 182 24.54 -12.18 3.07
C THR A 182 24.43 -11.89 1.57
N SER A 183 25.55 -11.89 0.85
CA SER A 183 25.57 -11.68 -0.61
C SER A 183 24.87 -12.84 -1.34
N ALA A 184 25.16 -14.08 -0.95
CA ALA A 184 24.47 -15.27 -1.45
C ALA A 184 22.96 -15.24 -1.15
N LEU A 185 22.57 -14.78 0.04
CA LEU A 185 21.17 -14.59 0.44
C LEU A 185 20.47 -13.57 -0.48
N LEU A 186 21.10 -12.43 -0.78
CA LEU A 186 20.52 -11.39 -1.64
C LEU A 186 20.36 -11.87 -3.10
N ILE A 187 21.36 -12.58 -3.64
CA ILE A 187 21.26 -13.19 -4.98
C ILE A 187 20.11 -14.20 -5.00
N THR A 188 20.03 -15.06 -4.00
CA THR A 188 18.97 -16.07 -3.89
C THR A 188 17.59 -15.42 -3.76
N ALA A 189 17.46 -14.35 -2.98
CA ALA A 189 16.22 -13.60 -2.84
C ALA A 189 15.78 -12.95 -4.17
N ALA A 190 16.73 -12.37 -4.92
CA ALA A 190 16.45 -11.78 -6.23
C ALA A 190 15.99 -12.84 -7.26
N VAL A 191 16.70 -13.97 -7.33
CA VAL A 191 16.30 -15.10 -8.20
C VAL A 191 14.94 -15.66 -7.76
N GLY A 192 14.72 -15.85 -6.46
CA GLY A 192 13.46 -16.32 -5.90
C GLY A 192 12.29 -15.39 -6.24
N ALA A 193 12.49 -14.07 -6.09
CA ALA A 193 11.50 -13.07 -6.46
C ALA A 193 11.21 -13.08 -7.98
N MET A 194 12.23 -13.19 -8.84
CA MET A 194 12.05 -13.30 -10.29
C MET A 194 11.24 -14.53 -10.66
N VAL A 195 11.61 -15.72 -10.16
CA VAL A 195 10.92 -16.98 -10.46
C VAL A 195 9.48 -16.96 -9.95
N LEU A 196 9.23 -16.41 -8.75
CA LEU A 196 7.89 -16.36 -8.17
C LEU A 196 6.98 -15.32 -8.84
N ALA A 197 7.54 -14.19 -9.28
CA ALA A 197 6.80 -13.15 -10.01
C ALA A 197 6.60 -13.51 -11.49
N HIS A 198 7.36 -14.47 -12.02
CA HIS A 198 7.24 -14.90 -13.41
C HIS A 198 5.96 -15.71 -13.60
N ARG A 199 4.93 -15.06 -14.14
CA ARG A 199 3.69 -15.72 -14.53
C ARG A 199 3.84 -16.32 -15.92
N GLU A 200 4.17 -17.61 -15.98
CA GLU A 200 4.09 -18.36 -17.23
C GLU A 200 2.63 -18.46 -17.71
N ARG A 201 2.39 -18.11 -18.97
CA ARG A 201 1.12 -18.37 -19.62
C ARG A 201 1.15 -19.81 -20.09
N LEU A 202 0.49 -20.70 -19.35
CA LEU A 202 0.40 -22.13 -19.67
C LEU A 202 -0.26 -22.40 -21.03
N GLU A 203 -1.10 -21.47 -21.50
CA GLU A 203 -1.66 -21.51 -22.84
C GLU A 203 -1.17 -20.32 -23.67
N PRO A 204 -0.77 -20.55 -24.93
CA PRO A 204 -0.57 -19.47 -25.88
C PRO A 204 -1.83 -18.61 -25.98
N ARG A 205 -1.66 -17.30 -26.12
CA ARG A 205 -2.80 -16.41 -26.37
C ARG A 205 -3.45 -16.82 -27.70
N LYS A 206 -4.67 -17.33 -27.64
CA LYS A 206 -5.43 -17.76 -28.82
C LYS A 206 -5.51 -16.63 -29.84
N THR A 207 -5.20 -16.94 -31.09
CA THR A 207 -5.29 -15.97 -32.18
C THR A 207 -6.75 -15.64 -32.50
N GLN A 208 -7.02 -14.50 -33.16
CA GLN A 208 -8.38 -14.16 -33.59
C GLN A 208 -8.99 -15.25 -34.48
N ARG A 209 -8.18 -15.93 -35.30
CA ARG A 209 -8.59 -17.04 -36.16
C ARG A 209 -8.99 -18.27 -35.35
N GLU A 210 -8.21 -18.67 -34.35
CA GLU A 210 -8.56 -19.78 -33.45
C GLU A 210 -9.84 -19.49 -32.67
N LEU A 211 -10.01 -18.26 -32.17
CA LEU A 211 -11.24 -17.84 -31.50
C LEU A 211 -12.45 -17.88 -32.44
N ALA A 212 -12.28 -17.57 -33.72
CA ALA A 212 -13.34 -17.69 -34.72
C ALA A 212 -13.67 -19.17 -35.03
N GLN A 213 -12.65 -20.01 -35.18
CA GLN A 213 -12.84 -21.46 -35.41
C GLN A 213 -13.52 -22.14 -34.21
N ALA A 214 -13.13 -21.78 -32.98
CA ALA A 214 -13.77 -22.28 -31.76
C ALA A 214 -15.25 -21.88 -31.71
N ARG A 215 -15.59 -20.63 -32.04
CA ARG A 215 -16.99 -20.16 -32.12
C ARG A 215 -17.83 -20.96 -33.12
N VAL A 216 -17.26 -21.28 -34.28
CA VAL A 216 -17.94 -22.10 -35.31
C VAL A 216 -18.13 -23.53 -34.83
N ARG A 217 -17.11 -24.13 -34.19
CA ARG A 217 -17.16 -25.50 -33.67
C ARG A 217 -18.15 -25.66 -32.52
N ASP A 218 -18.17 -24.70 -31.60
CA ASP A 218 -19.04 -24.75 -30.41
C ASP A 218 -20.51 -24.46 -30.75
N ASN A 219 -20.79 -23.86 -31.91
CA ASN A 219 -22.12 -23.55 -32.45
C ASN A 219 -23.05 -22.74 -31.50
N LYS A 220 -22.53 -22.18 -30.40
CA LYS A 220 -23.32 -21.39 -29.45
C LYS A 220 -23.56 -19.95 -29.90
N GLN A 221 -22.50 -19.29 -30.40
CA GLN A 221 -22.53 -17.90 -30.85
C GLN A 221 -21.45 -17.69 -31.91
N LEU A 222 -21.84 -17.57 -33.17
CA LEU A 222 -20.90 -17.43 -34.29
C LEU A 222 -20.34 -16.00 -34.39
N ALA A 223 -21.19 -15.01 -34.14
CA ALA A 223 -20.83 -13.60 -34.19
C ALA A 223 -19.99 -13.19 -32.95
N PRO A 224 -19.19 -12.11 -33.04
CA PRO A 224 -18.65 -11.43 -31.87
C PRO A 224 -19.76 -11.04 -30.89
N LEU A 225 -19.41 -10.87 -29.62
CA LEU A 225 -20.33 -10.36 -28.61
C LEU A 225 -20.81 -8.97 -29.04
N PRO A 226 -22.12 -8.66 -28.89
CA PRO A 226 -22.63 -7.33 -29.18
C PRO A 226 -21.95 -6.31 -28.26
N THR A 227 -21.59 -5.15 -28.78
CA THR A 227 -21.08 -4.07 -27.94
C THR A 227 -22.21 -3.54 -27.04
N PRO A 228 -21.89 -3.07 -25.81
CA PRO A 228 -22.86 -2.38 -24.97
C PRO A 228 -23.59 -1.26 -25.73
N GLY A 229 -24.85 -1.00 -25.37
CA GLY A 229 -25.64 0.11 -25.91
C GLY A 229 -26.05 0.01 -27.39
N VAL A 230 -25.77 -1.10 -28.09
CA VAL A 230 -26.28 -1.30 -29.46
C VAL A 230 -27.82 -1.36 -29.44
N TYR A 231 -28.46 -0.57 -30.30
CA TYR A 231 -29.91 -0.32 -30.32
C TYR A 231 -30.49 0.34 -29.05
N ALA A 232 -29.67 0.69 -28.06
CA ALA A 232 -30.09 1.51 -26.92
C ALA A 232 -29.95 3.01 -27.25
N ARG A 233 -30.63 3.87 -26.48
CA ARG A 233 -30.52 5.33 -26.63
C ARG A 233 -29.15 5.88 -26.21
N HIS A 234 -28.38 5.12 -25.44
CA HIS A 234 -27.08 5.52 -24.90
C HIS A 234 -26.05 4.42 -25.11
N ASN A 235 -24.87 4.80 -25.61
CA ASN A 235 -23.72 3.92 -25.79
C ASN A 235 -22.79 4.02 -24.57
N ALA A 236 -23.09 3.26 -23.52
CA ALA A 236 -22.31 3.22 -22.29
C ALA A 236 -22.04 1.77 -21.86
N VAL A 237 -20.94 1.56 -21.13
CA VAL A 237 -20.44 0.22 -20.74
C VAL A 237 -21.34 -0.50 -19.73
N ASP A 238 -22.18 0.25 -19.03
CA ASP A 238 -23.18 -0.18 -18.05
C ASP A 238 -24.59 -0.32 -18.66
N VAL A 239 -24.74 -0.04 -19.96
CA VAL A 239 -26.02 -0.12 -20.68
C VAL A 239 -26.02 -1.36 -21.59
N PRO A 240 -26.96 -2.31 -21.40
CA PRO A 240 -27.05 -3.49 -22.25
C PRO A 240 -27.51 -3.12 -23.66
N ALA A 241 -27.02 -3.85 -24.66
CA ALA A 241 -27.56 -3.80 -26.01
C ALA A 241 -28.99 -4.37 -26.02
N LEU A 242 -29.83 -3.85 -26.91
CA LEU A 242 -31.18 -4.38 -27.14
C LEU A 242 -31.16 -5.36 -28.31
N LEU A 243 -31.95 -6.43 -28.19
CA LEU A 243 -32.24 -7.37 -29.26
C LEU A 243 -33.29 -6.77 -30.21
N PRO A 244 -33.48 -7.34 -31.42
CA PRO A 244 -34.49 -6.85 -32.37
C PRO A 244 -35.94 -6.88 -31.83
N ASP A 245 -36.20 -7.64 -30.77
CA ASP A 245 -37.48 -7.72 -30.06
C ASP A 245 -37.59 -6.70 -28.91
N GLY A 246 -36.58 -5.85 -28.71
CA GLY A 246 -36.52 -4.86 -27.62
C GLY A 246 -36.09 -5.43 -26.26
N SER A 247 -35.82 -6.73 -26.15
CA SER A 247 -35.31 -7.35 -24.92
C SER A 247 -33.82 -7.08 -24.71
N ILE A 248 -33.32 -7.22 -23.48
CA ILE A 248 -31.90 -6.96 -23.16
C ILE A 248 -31.00 -8.13 -23.58
N SER A 249 -29.88 -7.80 -24.22
CA SER A 249 -28.81 -8.75 -24.52
C SER A 249 -27.83 -8.83 -23.36
N GLU A 250 -27.97 -9.88 -22.55
CA GLU A 250 -27.09 -10.15 -21.40
C GLU A 250 -25.64 -10.48 -21.80
N LEU A 251 -25.37 -10.67 -23.07
CA LEU A 251 -24.02 -10.93 -23.57
C LEU A 251 -23.23 -9.65 -23.85
N SER A 252 -23.89 -8.48 -23.85
CA SER A 252 -23.28 -7.20 -24.22
C SER A 252 -22.51 -6.52 -23.08
N VAL A 253 -22.84 -6.83 -21.83
CA VAL A 253 -22.30 -6.17 -20.63
C VAL A 253 -21.42 -7.10 -19.80
N ASN A 254 -20.48 -6.51 -19.05
CA ASN A 254 -19.56 -7.28 -18.22
C ASN A 254 -20.28 -7.91 -17.02
N GLY A 255 -20.09 -9.22 -16.80
CA GLY A 255 -20.73 -9.94 -15.69
C GLY A 255 -20.38 -9.40 -14.29
N THR A 256 -19.24 -8.71 -14.13
CA THR A 256 -18.89 -8.05 -12.85
C THR A 256 -19.76 -6.83 -12.56
N LEU A 257 -20.14 -6.06 -13.59
CA LEU A 257 -21.08 -4.94 -13.44
C LEU A 257 -22.47 -5.47 -13.08
N ARG A 258 -22.88 -6.60 -13.68
CA ARG A 258 -24.11 -7.30 -13.31
C ARG A 258 -24.11 -7.75 -11.86
N ALA A 259 -23.05 -8.45 -11.44
CA ALA A 259 -22.93 -8.99 -10.09
C ALA A 259 -22.95 -7.90 -9.01
N ARG A 260 -22.53 -6.67 -9.35
CA ARG A 260 -22.56 -5.50 -8.47
C ARG A 260 -23.86 -4.71 -8.53
N GLY A 261 -24.81 -5.06 -9.40
CA GLY A 261 -26.05 -4.30 -9.62
C GLY A 261 -25.81 -2.91 -10.20
N GLN A 262 -24.72 -2.73 -10.95
CA GLN A 262 -24.31 -1.45 -11.55
C GLN A 262 -24.75 -1.31 -13.01
N ILE A 263 -25.67 -2.15 -13.46
CA ILE A 263 -26.23 -2.09 -14.82
C ILE A 263 -27.43 -1.14 -14.79
N ARG A 264 -27.44 -0.18 -15.73
CA ARG A 264 -28.59 0.70 -15.92
C ARG A 264 -29.61 0.00 -16.81
N ASP A 265 -30.77 -0.34 -16.23
CA ASP A 265 -31.86 -0.95 -16.97
C ASP A 265 -32.61 0.12 -17.78
N VAL A 266 -32.52 0.02 -19.10
CA VAL A 266 -33.19 0.95 -20.04
C VAL A 266 -34.56 0.42 -20.46
N SER A 267 -34.81 -0.88 -20.32
CA SER A 267 -36.07 -1.53 -20.71
C SER A 267 -37.24 -1.02 -19.89
N ALA A 268 -37.07 -0.87 -18.57
CA ALA A 268 -38.13 -0.36 -17.69
C ALA A 268 -38.51 1.09 -18.04
N GLU A 269 -37.53 1.96 -18.34
CA GLU A 269 -37.78 3.36 -18.73
C GLU A 269 -38.50 3.47 -20.08
N VAL A 270 -38.17 2.59 -21.03
CA VAL A 270 -38.87 2.50 -22.32
C VAL A 270 -40.31 2.00 -22.15
N VAL A 271 -40.53 0.94 -21.37
CA VAL A 271 -41.90 0.42 -21.11
C VAL A 271 -42.75 1.47 -20.39
N HIS A 272 -42.19 2.20 -19.42
CA HIS A 272 -42.91 3.27 -18.72
C HIS A 272 -43.21 4.48 -19.62
N SER A 273 -42.30 4.85 -20.52
CA SER A 273 -42.55 5.96 -21.46
C SER A 273 -43.54 5.58 -22.56
N VAL A 274 -43.52 4.35 -23.06
CA VAL A 274 -44.53 3.85 -24.01
C VAL A 274 -45.89 3.73 -23.33
N ALA A 275 -45.97 3.17 -22.12
CA ALA A 275 -47.22 3.12 -21.37
C ALA A 275 -47.77 4.53 -21.04
N ALA A 276 -46.88 5.49 -20.76
CA ALA A 276 -47.27 6.89 -20.54
C ALA A 276 -47.81 7.55 -21.82
N LEU A 277 -47.22 7.25 -22.98
CA LEU A 277 -47.68 7.71 -24.29
C LEU A 277 -49.01 7.04 -24.69
N GLU A 278 -49.17 5.74 -24.44
CA GLU A 278 -50.46 5.04 -24.62
C GLU A 278 -51.54 5.60 -23.69
N SER A 279 -51.21 5.90 -22.42
CA SER A 279 -52.18 6.53 -21.50
C SER A 279 -52.51 7.99 -21.86
N ALA A 280 -51.58 8.68 -22.52
CA ALA A 280 -51.79 10.06 -23.00
C ALA A 280 -52.53 10.10 -24.35
N GLY A 281 -52.47 9.03 -25.14
CA GLY A 281 -53.10 8.92 -26.45
C GLY A 281 -54.53 8.35 -26.44
N VAL A 282 -55.18 8.23 -25.27
CA VAL A 282 -56.55 7.68 -25.14
C VAL A 282 -57.63 8.78 -25.05
N ASP A 283 -57.27 10.06 -25.01
CA ASP A 283 -58.24 11.17 -24.88
C ASP A 283 -58.15 12.22 -26.01
N ASP A 284 -57.96 11.83 -27.28
CA ASP A 284 -58.11 12.79 -28.39
C ASP A 284 -58.64 12.13 -29.67
N ASP A 285 -59.97 11.98 -29.72
CA ASP A 285 -60.70 11.98 -30.98
C ASP A 285 -60.81 13.46 -31.42
N ASP A 286 -60.31 13.77 -32.62
CA ASP A 286 -60.43 15.04 -33.37
C ASP A 286 -59.42 16.19 -33.10
N GLU A 287 -58.12 16.03 -33.37
CA GLU A 287 -57.29 17.17 -33.83
C GLU A 287 -56.20 16.82 -34.86
N ALA A 288 -56.01 17.76 -35.80
CA ALA A 288 -55.10 17.65 -36.93
C ALA A 288 -53.62 17.72 -36.51
N TRP A 289 -52.78 16.94 -37.19
CA TRP A 289 -51.32 16.89 -36.95
C TRP A 289 -50.67 18.29 -37.09
N PRO A 290 -50.02 18.85 -36.05
CA PRO A 290 -49.38 20.15 -36.17
C PRO A 290 -48.15 20.08 -37.08
N VAL A 291 -48.11 20.99 -38.05
CA VAL A 291 -46.98 21.21 -38.95
C VAL A 291 -45.88 21.94 -38.18
N GLU A 292 -44.70 21.33 -38.15
CA GLU A 292 -43.35 21.87 -37.90
C GLU A 292 -43.27 23.32 -37.39
N GLY A 293 -43.13 23.51 -36.07
CA GLY A 293 -42.87 24.85 -35.51
C GLY A 293 -42.78 24.95 -33.99
N ASP A 294 -43.63 24.26 -33.23
CA ASP A 294 -43.77 24.49 -31.78
C ASP A 294 -43.65 23.19 -30.96
N ALA A 295 -42.46 22.58 -30.94
CA ALA A 295 -42.15 21.61 -29.90
C ALA A 295 -41.95 22.35 -28.58
N PRO A 296 -42.69 22.06 -27.48
CA PRO A 296 -42.40 22.65 -26.19
C PRO A 296 -40.98 22.26 -25.79
N ALA A 297 -40.18 23.26 -25.42
CA ALA A 297 -38.79 23.06 -25.02
C ALA A 297 -38.72 21.94 -23.98
N ALA A 298 -38.04 20.85 -24.34
CA ALA A 298 -37.88 19.70 -23.47
C ALA A 298 -37.34 20.18 -22.11
N ALA A 299 -38.13 20.00 -21.06
CA ALA A 299 -37.71 20.32 -19.72
C ALA A 299 -36.40 19.57 -19.43
N PRO A 300 -35.37 20.22 -18.86
CA PRO A 300 -34.12 19.56 -18.58
C PRO A 300 -34.37 18.39 -17.63
N VAL A 301 -33.97 17.20 -18.07
CA VAL A 301 -34.03 15.96 -17.31
C VAL A 301 -33.35 16.19 -15.96
N PRO A 302 -34.00 15.91 -14.82
CA PRO A 302 -33.31 15.98 -13.55
C PRO A 302 -32.25 14.87 -13.54
N THR A 303 -30.99 15.26 -13.71
CA THR A 303 -29.87 14.38 -13.38
C THR A 303 -30.00 14.11 -11.89
N ALA A 304 -30.48 12.91 -11.53
CA ALA A 304 -30.41 12.42 -10.17
C ALA A 304 -28.93 12.19 -9.80
N ARG A 305 -28.22 13.30 -9.53
CA ARG A 305 -27.08 13.29 -8.63
C ARG A 305 -27.71 13.07 -7.25
N GLN A 306 -27.64 11.84 -6.77
CA GLN A 306 -27.96 11.52 -5.39
C GLN A 306 -26.90 12.18 -4.50
N GLU A 307 -27.10 13.46 -4.18
CA GLU A 307 -26.39 14.14 -3.11
C GLU A 307 -26.86 13.53 -1.79
N ARG A 308 -26.05 12.61 -1.25
CA ARG A 308 -26.08 12.37 0.20
C ARG A 308 -25.39 13.57 0.84
N GLY A 309 -26.14 14.25 1.71
CA GLY A 309 -25.77 15.50 2.35
C GLY A 309 -24.40 15.48 3.03
N ASN A 310 -23.74 16.62 2.90
CA ASN A 310 -22.54 17.04 3.62
C ASN A 310 -22.92 17.46 5.05
N THR A 311 -22.12 17.05 6.03
CA THR A 311 -21.83 17.87 7.22
C THR A 311 -20.31 18.03 7.24
N ASP A 312 -19.88 19.26 6.94
CA ASP A 312 -18.80 20.07 7.56
C ASP A 312 -17.42 19.39 7.75
N ASP A 313 -16.26 19.93 7.41
CA ASP A 313 -15.76 21.26 7.06
C ASP A 313 -14.36 21.02 6.45
N ALA A 314 -14.03 21.54 5.27
CA ALA A 314 -13.31 22.81 5.02
C ALA A 314 -11.80 22.62 4.67
N SER A 315 -11.39 23.37 3.63
CA SER A 315 -10.00 23.73 3.23
C SER A 315 -9.22 22.64 2.47
N GLY A 316 -8.72 22.80 1.25
CA GLY A 316 -8.50 23.97 0.39
C GLY A 316 -7.23 23.69 -0.46
N ASP A 317 -7.29 24.07 -1.74
CA ASP A 317 -6.21 24.24 -2.72
C ASP A 317 -5.73 23.09 -3.65
N GLY A 318 -5.90 23.38 -4.96
CA GLY A 318 -4.97 23.15 -6.09
C GLY A 318 -4.84 21.72 -6.61
N CYS A 319 -5.43 21.30 -7.73
CA CYS A 319 -5.39 21.82 -9.11
C CYS A 319 -3.98 21.94 -9.73
N GLY A 320 -3.73 21.11 -10.75
CA GLY A 320 -2.51 21.04 -11.56
C GLY A 320 -2.64 20.00 -12.67
N ASN A 321 -3.45 20.33 -13.67
CA ASN A 321 -3.71 19.62 -14.92
C ASN A 321 -2.44 19.57 -15.80
N GLU A 322 -2.24 18.53 -16.61
CA GLU A 322 -2.00 18.76 -18.04
C GLU A 322 -2.34 17.56 -18.93
N VAL A 323 -3.08 17.90 -19.99
CA VAL A 323 -3.60 17.07 -21.07
C VAL A 323 -2.95 17.58 -22.36
N ALA A 324 -2.53 16.69 -23.24
CA ALA A 324 -2.52 16.88 -24.70
C ALA A 324 -2.46 15.47 -25.33
N ALA A 325 -3.44 14.91 -26.04
CA ALA A 325 -4.27 15.39 -27.15
C ALA A 325 -3.46 15.82 -28.39
N GLY A 326 -3.70 15.13 -29.52
CA GLY A 326 -3.22 15.49 -30.87
C GLY A 326 -2.85 14.24 -31.68
N ALA A 327 -3.81 13.58 -32.34
CA ALA A 327 -4.23 13.82 -33.72
C ALA A 327 -3.24 13.27 -34.78
N GLY A 328 -3.74 12.39 -35.64
CA GLY A 328 -2.96 11.61 -36.60
C GLY A 328 -2.53 12.35 -37.86
N SER A 329 -1.74 11.66 -38.67
CA SER A 329 -1.72 11.82 -40.13
C SER A 329 -1.10 10.58 -40.79
N LYS A 330 -1.49 10.41 -42.05
CA LYS A 330 -1.23 9.31 -42.97
C LYS A 330 0.25 9.20 -43.40
N GLU A 331 0.47 8.14 -44.19
CA GLU A 331 1.48 7.96 -45.25
C GLU A 331 2.77 7.19 -44.92
N GLY A 332 3.09 6.25 -45.80
CA GLY A 332 4.45 5.76 -45.99
C GLY A 332 4.65 4.24 -45.92
N ARG A 333 4.17 3.51 -46.93
CA ARG A 333 4.90 2.33 -47.47
C ARG A 333 6.23 2.81 -48.06
N PRO A 334 7.28 1.97 -48.14
CA PRO A 334 7.34 0.84 -49.08
C PRO A 334 7.25 -0.54 -48.43
#